data_AF-A0A2H0UPH5-F1
#
_entry.id   AF-A0A2H0UPH5-F1
#
_cell.length_a   1.000
_cell.length_b   1.000
_cell.length_c   1.000
_cell.angle_alpha   90.00
_cell.angle_beta   90.00
_cell.angle_gamma   90.00
#
_symmetry.space_group_name_H-M   'P 1'
#
loop_
_entity.id
_entity.type
_entity.pdbx_description
1 polymer ?
#
loop_
_entity_poly.entity_id
_entity_poly.type
_entity_poly.pdbx_seq_one_letter_code
_entity_poly.pdbx_strand_id
1 'polypeptide(L)'
;MKATTLSMGENALTLLDLIQRAAAHKGLRLCEGASEARSEPIKKCKVGKELLAALSKRGVKKCNRYIKCDDVEFTLYVGFGVSDEHRGVLIVPIVVGTTGPFVPERGRFPTFQAFKVLVENDSDALAVAKELAASDGIVVVTWTELGLGGIRRLADLFTEFAGHNETVSRLGRSGEVFDPVPNPHYPQPGDELFILEPAQPKIIEMWRKQLNDYRSRLIV
;
A
#
# COMPACT_ATOMS: atom_id res chain seq x y z
N MET A 1 4.82 -10.18 -32.48
CA MET A 1 4.14 -9.45 -31.38
C MET A 1 3.14 -8.50 -32.00
N LYS A 2 1.84 -8.64 -31.70
CA LYS A 2 0.83 -7.66 -32.13
C LYS A 2 1.03 -6.39 -31.31
N ALA A 3 1.05 -5.24 -31.99
CA ALA A 3 1.03 -3.95 -31.33
C ALA A 3 -0.31 -3.80 -30.60
N THR A 4 -0.28 -3.85 -29.28
CA THR A 4 -1.47 -3.66 -28.45
C THR A 4 -1.82 -2.17 -28.46
N THR A 5 -2.92 -1.84 -29.12
CA THR A 5 -3.48 -0.49 -29.11
C THR A 5 -3.97 -0.20 -27.68
N LEU A 6 -3.18 0.52 -26.89
CA LEU A 6 -3.52 0.89 -25.52
C LEU A 6 -4.80 1.75 -25.51
N SER A 7 -5.93 1.24 -25.03
CA SER A 7 -7.05 2.10 -24.65
C SER A 7 -6.73 2.72 -23.26
N MET A 8 -7.03 4.01 -23.04
CA MET A 8 -6.86 4.58 -21.70
C MET A 8 -7.92 3.98 -20.78
N GLY A 9 -7.45 3.25 -19.76
CA GLY A 9 -8.27 2.50 -18.82
C GLY A 9 -7.83 1.04 -18.66
N GLU A 10 -7.22 0.41 -19.68
CA GLU A 10 -6.94 -1.03 -19.65
C GLU A 10 -5.55 -1.43 -19.13
N ASN A 11 -4.62 -0.48 -18.91
CA ASN A 11 -3.23 -0.79 -18.52
C ASN A 11 -2.62 0.14 -17.45
N ALA A 12 -3.44 0.89 -16.71
CA ALA A 12 -2.96 1.60 -15.52
C ALA A 12 -2.89 0.61 -14.35
N LEU A 13 -1.79 0.63 -13.58
CA LEU A 13 -1.71 -0.17 -12.36
C LEU A 13 -2.45 0.57 -11.25
N THR A 14 -3.44 -0.07 -10.68
CA THR A 14 -4.10 0.42 -9.48
C THR A 14 -3.21 0.18 -8.26
N LEU A 15 -3.50 0.89 -7.17
CA LEU A 15 -2.91 0.60 -5.86
C LEU A 15 -3.08 -0.90 -5.50
N LEU A 16 -4.26 -1.45 -5.77
CA LEU A 16 -4.57 -2.86 -5.50
C LEU A 16 -3.66 -3.80 -6.30
N ASP A 17 -3.39 -3.51 -7.58
CA ASP A 17 -2.49 -4.32 -8.42
C ASP A 17 -1.07 -4.35 -7.87
N LEU A 18 -0.57 -3.21 -7.37
CA LEU A 18 0.76 -3.12 -6.76
C LEU A 18 0.84 -3.95 -5.48
N ILE A 19 -0.20 -3.86 -4.64
CA ILE A 19 -0.29 -4.60 -3.39
C ILE A 19 -0.42 -6.10 -3.66
N GLN A 20 -1.20 -6.52 -4.66
CA GLN A 20 -1.31 -7.92 -5.09
C GLN A 20 0.03 -8.47 -5.57
N ARG A 21 0.78 -7.70 -6.37
CA ARG A 21 2.12 -8.10 -6.82
C ARG A 21 3.11 -8.20 -5.66
N ALA A 22 3.10 -7.25 -4.73
CA ALA A 22 3.94 -7.30 -3.54
C ALA A 22 3.60 -8.48 -2.62
N ALA A 23 2.30 -8.76 -2.43
CA ALA A 23 1.84 -9.92 -1.68
C ALA A 23 2.31 -11.23 -2.35
N ALA A 24 2.10 -11.37 -3.66
CA ALA A 24 2.57 -12.53 -4.42
C ALA A 24 4.09 -12.71 -4.36
N HIS A 25 4.86 -11.61 -4.46
CA HIS A 25 6.32 -11.61 -4.32
C HIS A 25 6.78 -12.16 -2.95
N LYS A 26 5.99 -11.93 -1.88
CA LYS A 26 6.24 -12.47 -0.54
C LYS A 26 5.48 -13.77 -0.24
N GLY A 27 4.84 -14.39 -1.23
CA GLY A 27 4.07 -15.63 -1.06
C GLY A 27 2.82 -15.48 -0.19
N LEU A 28 2.25 -14.28 -0.13
CA LEU A 28 1.07 -13.93 0.67
C LEU A 28 -0.19 -13.85 -0.21
N ARG A 29 -1.34 -14.13 0.41
CA ARG A 29 -2.67 -13.90 -0.16
C ARG A 29 -3.32 -12.71 0.52
N LEU A 30 -4.07 -11.90 -0.22
CA LEU A 30 -4.83 -10.79 0.32
C LEU A 30 -6.21 -11.25 0.81
N CYS A 31 -6.75 -10.60 1.84
CA CYS A 31 -8.16 -10.81 2.23
C CYS A 31 -9.09 -10.28 1.13
N GLU A 32 -10.04 -11.10 0.68
CA GLU A 32 -11.08 -10.67 -0.24
C GLU A 32 -12.03 -9.65 0.41
N GLY A 33 -12.37 -8.59 -0.33
CA GLY A 33 -13.43 -7.63 0.05
C GLY A 33 -13.10 -6.68 1.22
N ALA A 34 -11.89 -6.70 1.77
CA ALA A 34 -11.50 -5.78 2.82
C ALA A 34 -11.10 -4.41 2.24
N SER A 35 -11.63 -3.33 2.83
CA SER A 35 -11.19 -1.94 2.57
C SER A 35 -9.75 -1.66 3.04
N GLU A 36 -9.14 -2.62 3.75
CA GLU A 36 -7.78 -2.56 4.25
C GLU A 36 -6.91 -3.51 3.44
N ALA A 37 -5.82 -3.00 2.87
CA ALA A 37 -4.83 -3.79 2.17
C ALA A 37 -4.08 -4.70 3.17
N ARG A 38 -4.67 -5.84 3.50
CA ARG A 38 -4.17 -6.81 4.48
C ARG A 38 -4.14 -8.21 3.89
N SER A 39 -3.17 -9.01 4.32
CA SER A 39 -3.10 -10.43 4.02
C SER A 39 -4.23 -11.21 4.69
N GLU A 40 -4.47 -12.42 4.19
CA GLU A 40 -5.08 -13.50 4.98
C GLU A 40 -4.26 -13.76 6.26
N PRO A 41 -4.86 -14.37 7.30
CA PRO A 41 -4.12 -14.77 8.50
C PRO A 41 -2.86 -15.57 8.15
N ILE A 42 -1.70 -15.08 8.55
CA ILE A 42 -0.43 -15.79 8.31
C ILE A 42 -0.13 -16.81 9.42
N LYS A 43 -0.68 -16.60 10.62
CA LYS A 43 -0.57 -17.53 11.75
C LYS A 43 -1.66 -17.24 12.79
N LYS A 44 -2.14 -18.30 13.45
CA LYS A 44 -2.88 -18.21 14.71
C LYS A 44 -2.05 -18.82 15.84
N CYS A 45 -1.91 -18.12 16.94
CA CYS A 45 -1.06 -18.47 18.06
C CYS A 45 -1.90 -18.51 19.34
N LYS A 46 -2.06 -19.71 19.92
CA LYS A 46 -2.54 -19.84 21.30
C LYS A 46 -1.39 -19.52 22.26
N VAL A 47 -1.66 -18.68 23.25
CA VAL A 47 -0.61 -18.16 24.12
C VAL A 47 -0.66 -18.87 25.47
N GLY A 48 0.27 -19.81 25.66
CA GLY A 48 0.49 -20.43 26.97
C GLY A 48 1.23 -19.51 27.96
N LYS A 49 1.40 -19.99 29.20
CA LYS A 49 2.07 -19.25 30.29
C LYS A 49 3.48 -18.78 29.93
N GLU A 50 4.24 -19.61 29.22
CA GLU A 50 5.63 -19.31 28.84
C GLU A 50 5.70 -18.14 27.85
N LEU A 51 4.86 -18.16 26.81
CA LEU A 51 4.81 -17.12 25.80
C LEU A 51 4.24 -15.81 26.36
N LEU A 52 3.30 -15.89 27.31
CA LEU A 52 2.84 -14.72 28.07
C LEU A 52 3.95 -14.10 28.91
N ALA A 53 4.79 -14.92 29.54
CA ALA A 53 5.95 -14.42 30.28
C ALA A 53 6.96 -13.73 29.33
N ALA A 54 7.18 -14.29 28.13
CA ALA A 54 8.04 -13.67 27.12
C ALA A 54 7.49 -12.33 26.62
N LEU A 55 6.18 -12.24 26.35
CA LEU A 55 5.49 -11.00 25.97
C LEU A 55 5.61 -9.94 27.08
N SER A 56 5.36 -10.32 28.34
CA SER A 56 5.48 -9.41 29.48
C SER A 56 6.91 -8.88 29.67
N LYS A 57 7.94 -9.72 29.49
CA LYS A 57 9.35 -9.30 29.56
C LYS A 57 9.69 -8.23 28.52
N ARG A 58 8.97 -8.20 27.39
CA ARG A 58 9.14 -7.25 26.29
C ARG A 58 8.18 -6.06 26.36
N GLY A 59 7.56 -5.84 27.53
CA GLY A 59 6.68 -4.70 27.76
C GLY A 59 5.29 -4.81 27.13
N VAL A 60 4.91 -5.99 26.62
CA VAL A 60 3.56 -6.24 26.10
C VAL A 60 2.66 -6.62 27.26
N LYS A 61 1.78 -5.69 27.67
CA LYS A 61 0.91 -5.85 28.84
C LYS A 61 -0.49 -6.27 28.41
N LYS A 62 -1.09 -7.15 29.22
CA LYS A 62 -2.49 -7.56 29.06
C LYS A 62 -3.40 -6.40 29.50
N CYS A 63 -4.30 -5.96 28.62
CA CYS A 63 -5.19 -4.83 28.92
C CYS A 63 -6.40 -5.21 29.77
N ASN A 64 -6.71 -6.50 29.94
CA ASN A 64 -7.80 -6.95 30.80
C ASN A 64 -7.35 -8.11 31.73
N ARG A 65 -7.40 -7.86 33.04
CA ARG A 65 -6.96 -8.77 34.11
C ARG A 65 -7.89 -9.96 34.34
N TYR A 66 -9.11 -9.95 33.78
CA TYR A 66 -10.15 -10.96 34.04
C TYR A 66 -10.13 -12.15 33.08
N ILE A 67 -9.27 -12.14 32.06
CA ILE A 67 -9.20 -13.24 31.09
C ILE A 67 -8.23 -14.28 31.64
N LYS A 68 -8.62 -15.56 31.62
CA LYS A 68 -7.74 -16.66 32.00
C LYS A 68 -6.57 -16.77 31.01
N CYS A 69 -5.43 -17.27 31.47
CA CYS A 69 -4.24 -17.46 30.63
C CYS A 69 -4.55 -18.29 29.37
N ASP A 70 -5.45 -19.27 29.52
CA ASP A 70 -5.67 -20.32 28.54
C ASP A 70 -6.60 -19.90 27.38
N ASP A 71 -7.13 -18.67 27.43
CA ASP A 71 -8.10 -18.12 26.45
C ASP A 71 -7.50 -17.04 25.53
N VAL A 72 -6.18 -16.79 25.61
CA VAL A 72 -5.53 -15.76 24.79
C VAL A 72 -5.06 -16.36 23.47
N GLU A 73 -5.61 -15.86 22.37
CA GLU A 73 -5.19 -16.20 21.01
C GLU A 73 -4.83 -14.91 20.25
N PHE A 74 -3.71 -14.97 19.54
CA PHE A 74 -3.32 -13.94 18.58
C PHE A 74 -3.44 -14.47 17.17
N THR A 75 -3.96 -13.65 16.28
CA THR A 75 -3.86 -13.86 14.84
C THR A 75 -2.90 -12.85 14.26
N LEU A 76 -1.89 -13.34 13.55
CA LEU A 76 -0.91 -12.55 12.84
C LEU A 76 -1.39 -12.31 11.41
N TYR A 77 -1.23 -11.07 10.95
CA TYR A 77 -1.50 -10.61 9.61
C TYR A 77 -0.34 -9.74 9.13
N VAL A 78 -0.37 -9.43 7.84
CA VAL A 78 0.52 -8.48 7.21
C VAL A 78 -0.31 -7.38 6.58
N GLY A 79 0.00 -6.13 6.89
CA GLY A 79 -0.56 -4.95 6.25
C GLY A 79 0.33 -4.49 5.09
N PHE A 80 -0.28 -3.86 4.11
CA PHE A 80 0.38 -3.29 2.96
C PHE A 80 0.05 -1.80 2.86
N GLY A 81 1.04 -1.01 2.45
CA GLY A 81 0.85 0.41 2.12
C GLY A 81 1.85 0.81 1.05
N VAL A 82 1.56 1.85 0.28
CA VAL A 82 2.53 2.36 -0.71
C VAL A 82 3.33 3.51 -0.10
N SER A 83 4.63 3.52 -0.36
CA SER A 83 5.53 4.60 0.03
C SER A 83 6.21 5.19 -1.19
N ASP A 84 6.02 6.49 -1.37
CA ASP A 84 6.75 7.25 -2.38
C ASP A 84 8.21 7.43 -2.00
N GLU A 85 8.47 7.69 -0.71
CA GLU A 85 9.82 7.83 -0.16
C GLU A 85 10.67 6.58 -0.44
N HIS A 86 10.11 5.40 -0.19
CA HIS A 86 10.80 4.13 -0.38
C HIS A 86 10.61 3.52 -1.77
N ARG A 87 9.87 4.19 -2.65
CA ARG A 87 9.56 3.74 -4.02
C ARG A 87 9.16 2.25 -4.06
N GLY A 88 8.12 1.91 -3.30
CA GLY A 88 7.68 0.53 -3.17
C GLY A 88 6.42 0.33 -2.35
N VAL A 89 6.08 -0.94 -2.14
CA VAL A 89 5.04 -1.36 -1.19
C VAL A 89 5.70 -1.67 0.14
N LEU A 90 5.32 -0.91 1.16
CA LEU A 90 5.59 -1.22 2.56
C LEU A 90 4.75 -2.40 3.01
N ILE A 91 5.41 -3.27 3.76
CA ILE A 91 4.86 -4.45 4.38
C ILE A 91 5.08 -4.28 5.87
N VAL A 92 4.00 -4.33 6.65
CA VAL A 92 4.02 -4.08 8.10
C VAL A 92 3.30 -5.18 8.87
N PRO A 93 3.73 -5.53 10.09
CA PRO A 93 3.10 -6.56 10.88
C PRO A 93 1.81 -6.05 11.50
N ILE A 94 0.78 -6.90 11.52
CA ILE A 94 -0.48 -6.66 12.20
C ILE A 94 -0.74 -7.84 13.15
N VAL A 95 -1.11 -7.52 14.39
CA VAL A 95 -1.51 -8.52 15.39
C VAL A 95 -2.92 -8.18 15.85
N VAL A 96 -3.82 -9.15 15.77
CA VAL A 96 -5.16 -9.07 16.32
C VAL A 96 -5.28 -10.09 17.44
N GLY A 97 -5.57 -9.66 18.66
CA GLY A 97 -5.83 -10.54 19.80
C GLY A 97 -7.32 -10.79 20.01
N THR A 98 -7.68 -11.93 20.60
CA THR A 98 -9.08 -12.27 20.94
C THR A 98 -9.72 -11.36 21.99
N THR A 99 -8.95 -10.51 22.69
CA THR A 99 -9.44 -9.75 23.83
C THR A 99 -8.84 -8.34 23.93
N GLY A 100 -9.40 -7.40 23.17
CA GLY A 100 -9.06 -5.98 23.24
C GLY A 100 -7.60 -5.65 22.86
N PRO A 101 -7.26 -4.36 22.71
CA PRO A 101 -5.92 -3.97 22.28
C PRO A 101 -4.92 -4.36 23.36
N PHE A 102 -3.94 -5.21 23.06
CA PHE A 102 -2.71 -5.26 23.84
C PHE A 102 -1.94 -3.98 23.51
N VAL A 103 -1.92 -3.03 24.45
CA VAL A 103 -1.30 -1.72 24.24
C VAL A 103 0.19 -1.83 24.62
N PRO A 104 1.13 -1.55 23.71
CA PRO A 104 2.54 -1.50 24.07
C PRO A 104 2.84 -0.13 24.68
N GLU A 105 3.93 -0.05 25.42
CA GLU A 105 4.25 1.17 26.15
C GLU A 105 4.82 2.32 25.28
N ARG A 106 5.24 2.08 24.03
CA ARG A 106 5.64 3.07 22.99
C ARG A 106 6.16 2.36 21.73
N GLY A 107 5.99 2.96 20.55
CA GLY A 107 6.62 2.52 19.29
C GLY A 107 5.88 2.97 18.03
N ARG A 108 6.55 2.93 16.85
CA ARG A 108 5.93 3.25 15.53
C ARG A 108 4.76 2.33 15.18
N PHE A 109 4.72 1.12 15.75
CA PHE A 109 3.65 0.14 15.57
C PHE A 109 3.19 -0.41 16.93
N PRO A 110 1.92 -0.20 17.32
CA PRO A 110 1.42 -0.64 18.62
C PRO A 110 1.49 -2.17 18.84
N THR A 111 1.66 -2.98 17.80
CA THR A 111 1.60 -4.44 17.94
C THR A 111 2.89 -5.14 17.56
N PHE A 112 3.94 -4.40 17.18
CA PHE A 112 5.17 -4.99 16.67
C PHE A 112 5.93 -5.81 17.70
N GLN A 113 6.03 -5.35 18.96
CA GLN A 113 6.72 -6.13 19.99
C GLN A 113 6.03 -7.47 20.25
N ALA A 114 4.69 -7.49 20.22
CA ALA A 114 3.94 -8.73 20.30
C ALA A 114 4.21 -9.63 19.09
N PHE A 115 4.16 -9.07 17.88
CA PHE A 115 4.48 -9.79 16.64
C PHE A 115 5.87 -10.43 16.70
N LYS A 116 6.88 -9.64 17.06
CA LYS A 116 8.29 -10.07 17.13
C LYS A 116 8.46 -11.22 18.11
N VAL A 117 7.91 -11.12 19.32
CA VAL A 117 7.98 -12.21 20.31
C VAL A 117 7.28 -13.47 19.81
N LEU A 118 6.09 -13.33 19.21
CA LEU A 118 5.34 -14.47 18.68
C LEU A 118 6.09 -15.19 17.55
N VAL A 119 6.79 -14.44 16.68
CA VAL A 119 7.59 -14.98 15.58
C VAL A 119 8.91 -15.57 16.07
N GLU A 120 9.63 -14.90 16.98
CA GLU A 120 10.90 -15.38 17.55
C GLU A 120 10.75 -16.72 18.29
N ASN A 121 9.55 -17.01 18.82
CA ASN A 121 9.24 -18.24 19.54
C ASN A 121 8.52 -19.29 18.68
N ASP A 122 8.39 -19.08 17.36
CA ASP A 122 7.74 -20.00 16.42
C ASP A 122 8.74 -20.43 15.34
N SER A 123 9.27 -21.66 15.46
CA SER A 123 10.21 -22.22 14.49
C SER A 123 9.62 -22.29 13.08
N ASP A 124 8.30 -22.45 13.00
CA ASP A 124 7.55 -22.69 11.77
C ASP A 124 6.97 -21.38 11.20
N ALA A 125 7.36 -20.22 11.75
CA ALA A 125 6.92 -18.94 11.23
C ALA A 125 7.35 -18.75 9.76
N LEU A 126 6.44 -18.17 8.96
CA LEU A 126 6.67 -17.86 7.55
C LEU A 126 7.90 -16.95 7.38
N ALA A 127 8.59 -17.09 6.25
CA ALA A 127 9.80 -16.31 5.94
C ALA A 127 9.58 -14.79 6.06
N VAL A 128 8.46 -14.28 5.51
CA VAL A 128 8.12 -12.85 5.60
C VAL A 128 7.87 -12.38 7.05
N ALA A 129 7.35 -13.26 7.91
CA ALA A 129 7.15 -12.94 9.32
C ALA A 129 8.51 -12.82 10.06
N LYS A 130 9.43 -13.75 9.77
CA LYS A 130 10.81 -13.72 10.27
C LYS A 130 11.57 -12.47 9.78
N GLU A 131 11.38 -12.12 8.52
CA GLU A 131 11.94 -10.91 7.91
C GLU A 131 11.41 -9.64 8.62
N LEU A 132 10.10 -9.52 8.82
CA LEU A 132 9.49 -8.39 9.54
C LEU A 132 9.98 -8.27 10.98
N ALA A 133 10.17 -9.39 11.69
CA ALA A 133 10.70 -9.42 13.05
C ALA A 133 12.16 -8.94 13.13
N ALA A 134 12.94 -9.19 12.08
CA ALA A 134 14.32 -8.74 11.94
C ALA A 134 14.44 -7.27 11.51
N SER A 135 13.56 -6.78 10.63
CA SER A 135 13.61 -5.44 10.02
C SER A 135 12.82 -4.36 10.78
N ASP A 136 12.78 -4.44 12.11
CA ASP A 136 12.07 -3.48 12.98
C ASP A 136 10.60 -3.20 12.59
N GLY A 137 9.94 -4.18 11.94
CA GLY A 137 8.53 -4.13 11.60
C GLY A 137 8.22 -3.45 10.26
N ILE A 138 9.21 -3.16 9.42
CA ILE A 138 8.96 -2.69 8.05
C ILE A 138 9.81 -3.49 7.08
N VAL A 139 9.17 -4.05 6.06
CA VAL A 139 9.82 -4.59 4.87
C VAL A 139 9.33 -3.79 3.68
N VAL A 140 10.22 -3.48 2.75
CA VAL A 140 9.85 -2.79 1.51
C VAL A 140 10.03 -3.76 0.35
N VAL A 141 9.01 -3.88 -0.50
CA VAL A 141 9.14 -4.48 -1.82
C VAL A 141 9.18 -3.33 -2.82
N THR A 142 10.37 -3.03 -3.30
CA THR A 142 10.64 -1.91 -4.18
C THR A 142 10.00 -2.11 -5.55
N TRP A 143 9.76 -1.01 -6.25
CA TRP A 143 9.29 -1.08 -7.64
C TRP A 143 10.23 -1.89 -8.52
N THR A 144 11.55 -1.81 -8.30
CA THR A 144 12.53 -2.60 -9.05
C THR A 144 12.35 -4.11 -8.81
N GLU A 145 12.13 -4.54 -7.57
CA GLU A 145 11.85 -5.95 -7.25
C GLU A 145 10.56 -6.46 -7.91
N LEU A 146 9.60 -5.57 -8.18
CA LEU A 146 8.37 -5.87 -8.90
C LEU A 146 8.50 -5.73 -10.43
N GLY A 147 9.68 -5.36 -10.96
CA GLY A 147 9.89 -5.09 -12.38
C GLY A 147 9.28 -3.78 -12.88
N LEU A 148 9.07 -2.80 -11.99
CA LEU A 148 8.34 -1.55 -12.21
C LEU A 148 9.18 -0.29 -11.92
N GLY A 149 10.51 -0.36 -12.00
CA GLY A 149 11.42 0.73 -11.58
C GLY A 149 11.13 2.14 -12.16
N GLY A 150 10.41 2.23 -13.28
CA GLY A 150 9.96 3.49 -13.92
C GLY A 150 8.53 3.95 -13.58
N ILE A 151 7.87 3.34 -12.59
CA ILE A 151 6.49 3.68 -12.22
C ILE A 151 6.39 5.03 -11.48
N ARG A 152 5.34 5.81 -11.77
CA ARG A 152 5.03 7.12 -11.15
C ARG A 152 3.54 7.28 -10.87
N ARG A 153 3.15 8.12 -9.91
CA ARG A 153 1.72 8.46 -9.71
C ARG A 153 1.22 9.36 -10.84
N LEU A 154 -0.08 9.25 -11.13
CA LEU A 154 -0.77 10.12 -12.09
C LEU A 154 -0.67 11.58 -11.68
N ALA A 155 -0.84 11.89 -10.38
CA ALA A 155 -0.73 13.24 -9.84
C ALA A 155 0.68 13.84 -10.05
N ASP A 156 1.74 13.05 -9.88
CA ASP A 156 3.12 13.50 -10.10
C ASP A 156 3.36 13.81 -11.59
N LEU A 157 2.93 12.90 -12.47
CA LEU A 157 2.99 13.08 -13.92
C LEU A 157 2.24 14.34 -14.37
N PHE A 158 1.07 14.59 -13.79
CA PHE A 158 0.29 15.78 -14.09
C PHE A 158 0.97 17.05 -13.57
N THR A 159 1.50 17.03 -12.35
CA THR A 159 2.23 18.16 -11.75
C THR A 159 3.44 18.53 -12.60
N GLU A 160 4.22 17.56 -13.06
CA GLU A 160 5.31 17.78 -14.01
C GLU A 160 4.80 18.40 -15.32
N PHE A 161 3.76 17.83 -15.93
CA PHE A 161 3.18 18.34 -17.16
C PHE A 161 2.68 19.80 -17.02
N ALA A 162 2.03 20.12 -15.90
CA ALA A 162 1.54 21.45 -15.58
C ALA A 162 2.69 22.44 -15.30
N GLY A 163 3.71 22.02 -14.54
CA GLY A 163 4.89 22.83 -14.24
C GLY A 163 5.71 23.18 -15.48
N HIS A 164 5.68 22.33 -16.51
CA HIS A 164 6.27 22.60 -17.82
C HIS A 164 5.36 23.44 -18.74
N ASN A 165 4.14 23.82 -18.31
CA ASN A 165 3.18 24.55 -19.13
C ASN A 165 2.54 25.73 -18.38
N GLU A 166 3.05 26.93 -18.64
CA GLU A 166 2.60 28.17 -18.00
C GLU A 166 1.10 28.45 -18.20
N THR A 167 0.51 27.97 -19.30
CA THR A 167 -0.94 28.12 -19.53
C THR A 167 -1.73 27.25 -18.57
N VAL A 168 -1.37 25.97 -18.41
CA VAL A 168 -2.01 25.05 -17.46
C VAL A 168 -1.81 25.55 -16.02
N SER A 169 -0.61 26.02 -15.71
CA SER A 169 -0.28 26.64 -14.42
C SER A 169 -1.08 27.91 -14.12
N ARG A 170 -1.53 28.67 -15.14
CA ARG A 170 -2.43 29.83 -14.97
C ARG A 170 -3.90 29.42 -14.86
N LEU A 171 -4.34 28.43 -15.64
CA LEU A 171 -5.71 27.88 -15.57
C LEU A 171 -6.04 27.34 -14.18
N GLY A 172 -5.10 26.60 -13.57
CA GLY A 172 -5.24 26.13 -12.18
C GLY A 172 -5.34 27.26 -11.14
N ARG A 173 -4.90 28.49 -11.48
CA ARG A 173 -4.99 29.68 -10.60
C ARG A 173 -6.22 30.54 -10.89
N SER A 174 -6.76 30.53 -12.11
CA SER A 174 -7.90 31.36 -12.52
C SER A 174 -9.26 30.74 -12.20
N GLY A 175 -9.31 29.47 -11.78
CA GLY A 175 -10.55 28.74 -11.51
C GLY A 175 -11.29 28.28 -12.77
N GLU A 176 -10.69 28.44 -13.95
CA GLU A 176 -11.19 27.85 -15.19
C GLU A 176 -10.85 26.36 -15.25
N VAL A 177 -11.85 25.51 -15.52
CA VAL A 177 -11.70 24.06 -15.33
C VAL A 177 -11.09 23.40 -16.58
N PHE A 178 -9.76 23.36 -16.63
CA PHE A 178 -9.05 22.32 -17.35
C PHE A 178 -8.92 21.10 -16.45
N ASP A 179 -9.81 20.12 -16.64
CA ASP A 179 -9.79 18.85 -15.93
C ASP A 179 -9.02 17.79 -16.74
N PRO A 180 -7.78 17.42 -16.32
CA PRO A 180 -6.98 16.42 -17.00
C PRO A 180 -7.45 14.98 -16.70
N VAL A 181 -8.49 14.79 -15.88
CA VAL A 181 -9.01 13.47 -15.53
C VAL A 181 -9.52 12.77 -16.81
N PRO A 182 -9.07 11.53 -17.10
CA PRO A 182 -9.52 10.81 -18.27
C PRO A 182 -11.03 10.55 -18.18
N ASN A 183 -11.79 11.17 -19.08
CA ASN A 183 -13.18 10.86 -19.46
C ASN A 183 -14.20 10.69 -18.31
N PRO A 184 -15.18 11.60 -18.15
CA PRO A 184 -16.22 11.54 -17.12
C PRO A 184 -17.19 10.34 -17.23
N HIS A 185 -17.14 9.56 -18.31
CA HIS A 185 -17.96 8.36 -18.47
C HIS A 185 -17.43 7.12 -17.72
N TYR A 186 -16.26 7.21 -17.11
CA TYR A 186 -15.70 6.15 -16.27
C TYR A 186 -15.59 6.63 -14.82
N PRO A 187 -15.86 5.77 -13.82
CA PRO A 187 -15.73 6.13 -12.42
C PRO A 187 -14.35 6.70 -12.16
N GLN A 188 -14.30 7.89 -11.56
CA GLN A 188 -13.06 8.58 -11.26
C GLN A 188 -12.19 7.67 -10.39
N PRO A 189 -11.03 7.23 -10.88
CA PRO A 189 -10.07 6.61 -9.99
C PRO A 189 -9.57 7.70 -9.04
N GLY A 190 -9.43 7.38 -7.76
CA GLY A 190 -8.76 8.27 -6.82
C GLY A 190 -7.37 8.64 -7.33
N ASP A 191 -6.79 9.73 -6.81
CA ASP A 191 -5.49 10.29 -7.21
C ASP A 191 -4.30 9.29 -7.15
N GLU A 192 -4.53 8.09 -6.65
CA GLU A 192 -3.57 7.00 -6.41
C GLU A 192 -3.33 6.08 -7.62
N LEU A 193 -3.59 6.51 -8.84
CA LEU A 193 -3.24 5.73 -10.03
C LEU A 193 -1.72 5.73 -10.26
N PHE A 194 -1.15 4.54 -10.47
CA PHE A 194 0.27 4.38 -10.79
C PHE A 194 0.46 3.94 -12.25
N ILE A 195 1.45 4.53 -12.91
CA ILE A 195 1.65 4.39 -14.35
C ILE A 195 3.10 4.01 -14.62
N LEU A 196 3.28 2.90 -15.33
CA LEU A 196 4.58 2.44 -15.80
C LEU A 196 5.16 3.36 -16.88
N GLU A 197 6.47 3.56 -16.85
CA GLU A 197 7.22 4.39 -17.81
C GLU A 197 6.80 4.21 -19.27
N PRO A 198 6.61 2.99 -19.82
CA PRO A 198 6.20 2.83 -21.22
C PRO A 198 4.82 3.40 -21.56
N ALA A 199 3.93 3.54 -20.57
CA ALA A 199 2.57 4.07 -20.77
C ALA A 199 2.50 5.59 -20.58
N GLN A 200 3.48 6.20 -19.89
CA GLN A 200 3.49 7.64 -19.58
C GLN A 200 3.50 8.55 -20.82
N PRO A 201 4.26 8.28 -21.90
CA PRO A 201 4.25 9.12 -23.10
C PRO A 201 2.85 9.29 -23.71
N LYS A 202 2.06 8.22 -23.73
CA LYS A 202 0.71 8.23 -24.29
C LYS A 202 -0.25 9.11 -23.48
N ILE A 203 -0.13 9.07 -22.15
CA ILE A 203 -0.95 9.89 -21.26
C ILE A 203 -0.62 11.38 -21.45
N ILE A 204 0.66 11.70 -21.52
CA ILE A 204 1.13 13.06 -21.82
C ILE A 204 0.62 13.54 -23.18
N GLU A 205 0.65 12.69 -24.20
CA GLU A 205 0.08 13.00 -25.53
C GLU A 205 -1.41 13.32 -25.46
N MET A 206 -2.18 12.54 -24.69
CA MET A 206 -3.61 12.77 -24.51
C MET A 206 -3.91 14.08 -23.78
N TRP A 207 -3.18 14.40 -22.70
CA TRP A 207 -3.30 15.68 -22.01
C TRP A 207 -2.98 16.87 -22.92
N ARG A 208 -1.95 16.75 -23.77
CA ARG A 208 -1.63 17.78 -24.77
C ARG A 208 -2.79 17.99 -25.74
N LYS A 209 -3.41 16.92 -26.21
CA LYS A 209 -4.57 17.00 -27.11
C LYS A 209 -5.76 17.70 -26.44
N GLN A 210 -6.11 17.29 -25.21
CA GLN A 210 -7.20 17.91 -24.45
C GLN A 210 -6.96 19.41 -24.22
N LEU A 211 -5.73 19.81 -23.91
CA LEU A 211 -5.38 21.21 -23.73
C LEU A 211 -5.56 22.02 -25.02
N ASN A 212 -5.18 21.45 -26.17
CA ASN A 212 -5.37 22.12 -27.46
C ASN A 212 -6.86 22.26 -27.81
N ASP A 213 -7.66 21.22 -27.57
CA ASP A 213 -9.11 21.26 -27.77
C ASP A 213 -9.76 22.32 -26.88
N TYR A 214 -9.37 22.40 -25.60
CA TYR A 214 -9.82 23.44 -24.68
C TYR A 214 -9.48 24.85 -25.19
N ARG A 215 -8.22 25.08 -25.58
CA ARG A 215 -7.77 26.37 -26.14
C ARG A 215 -8.57 26.79 -27.37
N SER A 216 -8.91 25.85 -28.25
CA SER A 216 -9.70 26.16 -29.45
C SER A 216 -11.11 26.69 -29.13
N ARG A 217 -11.69 26.30 -27.98
CA ARG A 217 -13.02 26.75 -27.53
C ARG A 217 -13.00 28.10 -26.84
N LEU A 218 -11.84 28.53 -26.33
CA LEU A 218 -11.67 29.86 -25.72
C LEU A 218 -11.46 30.98 -26.76
N ILE A 219 -11.10 30.65 -28.00
CA ILE A 219 -10.90 31.63 -29.09
C ILE A 219 -12.26 31.94 -29.76
N VAL A 220 -13.26 32.32 -28.98
CA VAL A 220 -14.58 32.80 -29.44
C VAL A 220 -14.72 34.27 -29.10
#